data_AF-A0A3R9PS92-F1
#
_entry.id   AF-A0A3R9PS92-F1
#
_cell.length_a   1.000
_cell.length_b   1.000
_cell.length_c   1.000
_cell.angle_alpha   90.00
_cell.angle_beta   90.00
_cell.angle_gamma   90.00
#
_symmetry.space_group_name_H-M   'P 1'
#
loop_
_entity.id
_entity.type
_entity.pdbx_description
1 polymer ?
#
loop_
_entity_poly.entity_id
_entity_poly.type
_entity_poly.pdbx_seq_one_letter_code
_entity_poly.pdbx_strand_id
1 'polypeptide(L)'
;MLYRVTLGILLLSWLLKPHDIVAQTENRKMFVFYSVQHQPLSSSKGASYAIETEYLDSVRATERVYWAPQKLRETATFSNLRLRRRDGETIVYYNDGTIKRREQYRDGVRQGEGFAYYPNGKLRRHDRYDDRSRKSEECFDAVGNSVDCDTLALRDVCPNAEIMPGKSAPIYFPSKALKLGIEGVVKVNFTVSRTGQLADVQIVESPSHILSAAAVDAIRRAKWSIRLDNCDPVDVRYTIPITFAIK
;
A
#
# COMPACT_ATOMS: atom_id res chain seq x y z
N MET A 1 45.07 -70.84 58.19
CA MET A 1 44.17 -69.88 58.89
C MET A 1 44.57 -68.49 58.40
N LEU A 2 43.87 -67.93 57.39
CA LEU A 2 42.76 -66.95 57.52
C LEU A 2 43.31 -65.58 57.96
N TYR A 3 43.14 -64.42 57.30
CA TYR A 3 42.35 -63.91 56.17
C TYR A 3 43.13 -62.70 55.56
N ARG A 4 43.01 -62.43 54.26
CA ARG A 4 43.31 -61.11 53.66
C ARG A 4 41.98 -60.46 53.26
N VAL A 5 41.67 -59.31 53.87
CA VAL A 5 40.50 -58.48 53.53
C VAL A 5 40.97 -57.33 52.64
N THR A 6 40.40 -57.27 51.44
CA THR A 6 40.42 -56.13 50.53
C THR A 6 39.33 -55.14 50.93
N LEU A 7 39.64 -53.84 51.02
CA LEU A 7 38.63 -52.79 51.07
C LEU A 7 38.97 -51.72 50.03
N GLY A 8 38.07 -51.55 49.06
CA GLY A 8 38.17 -50.63 47.93
C GLY A 8 37.91 -49.18 48.31
N ILE A 9 38.57 -48.28 47.59
CA ILE A 9 38.44 -46.83 47.70
C ILE A 9 37.24 -46.38 46.84
N LEU A 10 36.20 -45.83 47.48
CA LEU A 10 35.08 -45.14 46.85
C LEU A 10 35.47 -43.67 46.61
N LEU A 11 35.64 -43.28 45.34
CA LEU A 11 35.73 -41.87 44.93
C LEU A 11 34.31 -41.36 44.63
N LEU A 12 33.78 -40.54 45.52
CA LEU A 12 32.50 -39.84 45.34
C LEU A 12 32.73 -38.64 44.42
N SER A 13 32.43 -38.77 43.13
CA SER A 13 32.44 -37.65 42.19
C SER A 13 31.19 -36.78 42.40
N TRP A 14 31.38 -35.57 42.92
CA TRP A 14 30.34 -34.54 42.95
C TRP A 14 30.05 -34.05 41.53
N LEU A 15 28.99 -34.56 40.91
CA LEU A 15 28.41 -34.00 39.69
C LEU A 15 27.50 -32.83 40.06
N LEU A 16 28.06 -31.61 40.11
CA LEU A 16 27.26 -30.40 39.99
C LEU A 16 26.67 -30.39 38.58
N LYS A 17 25.40 -30.80 38.44
CA LYS A 17 24.66 -30.61 37.20
C LYS A 17 24.57 -29.10 36.95
N PRO A 18 25.01 -28.59 35.79
CA PRO A 18 24.75 -27.21 35.43
C PRO A 18 23.24 -27.04 35.43
N HIS A 19 22.74 -26.19 36.34
CA HIS A 19 21.37 -25.72 36.24
C HIS A 19 21.38 -24.75 35.08
N ASP A 20 20.80 -25.17 33.96
CA ASP A 20 20.47 -24.26 32.87
C ASP A 20 19.62 -23.13 33.48
N ILE A 21 20.20 -21.94 33.61
CA ILE A 21 19.45 -20.72 33.90
C ILE A 21 18.68 -20.42 32.62
N VAL A 22 17.53 -21.07 32.45
CA VAL A 22 16.53 -20.64 31.50
C VAL A 22 16.00 -19.31 32.03
N ALA A 23 16.46 -18.20 31.44
CA ALA A 23 15.84 -16.92 31.64
C ALA A 23 14.37 -17.06 31.21
N GLN A 24 13.47 -17.19 32.17
CA GLN A 24 12.05 -17.06 31.93
C GLN A 24 11.81 -15.63 31.47
N THR A 25 11.73 -15.42 30.16
CA THR A 25 11.16 -14.22 29.58
C THR A 25 9.68 -14.25 29.90
N GLU A 26 9.31 -13.74 31.07
CA GLU A 26 7.92 -13.52 31.43
C GLU A 26 7.38 -12.47 30.44
N ASN A 27 6.36 -12.83 29.65
CA ASN A 27 5.70 -11.93 28.71
C ASN A 27 5.15 -10.72 29.48
N ARG A 28 5.91 -9.62 29.52
CA ARG A 28 5.51 -8.40 30.22
C ARG A 28 4.38 -7.75 29.44
N LYS A 29 3.24 -7.51 30.09
CA LYS A 29 2.14 -6.75 29.52
C LYS A 29 2.08 -5.34 30.13
N MET A 30 1.99 -4.32 29.29
CA MET A 30 1.89 -2.91 29.67
C MET A 30 0.63 -2.30 29.07
N PHE A 31 0.01 -1.38 29.78
CA PHE A 31 -1.19 -0.68 29.32
C PHE A 31 -1.06 0.80 29.63
N VAL A 32 -1.19 1.65 28.61
CA VAL A 32 -1.02 3.11 28.74
C VAL A 32 -2.21 3.81 28.11
N PHE A 33 -2.79 4.76 28.85
CA PHE A 33 -3.91 5.58 28.42
C PHE A 33 -3.41 6.92 27.88
N TYR A 34 -4.06 7.47 26.86
CA TYR A 34 -3.65 8.73 26.24
C TYR A 34 -4.83 9.68 26.08
N SER A 35 -4.59 10.98 26.32
CA SER A 35 -5.53 12.05 25.98
C SER A 35 -5.64 12.26 24.47
N VAL A 36 -6.56 13.12 24.03
CA VAL A 36 -6.68 13.49 22.61
C VAL A 36 -5.45 14.28 22.10
N GLN A 37 -4.65 14.85 23.01
CA GLN A 37 -3.36 15.50 22.73
C GLN A 37 -2.16 14.54 22.86
N HIS A 38 -2.38 13.23 22.86
CA HIS A 38 -1.35 12.19 22.97
C HIS A 38 -0.53 12.23 24.27
N GLN A 39 -1.06 12.83 25.34
CA GLN A 39 -0.39 12.84 26.65
C GLN A 39 -0.75 11.57 27.43
N PRO A 40 0.23 10.87 28.05
CA PRO A 40 -0.06 9.69 28.85
C PRO A 40 -0.84 10.06 30.11
N LEU A 41 -1.80 9.22 30.47
CA LEU A 41 -2.67 9.38 31.63
C LEU A 41 -2.43 8.24 32.62
N SER A 42 -2.57 8.53 33.92
CA SER A 42 -2.44 7.55 35.00
C SER A 42 -3.62 6.57 35.07
N SER A 43 -4.72 6.86 34.39
CA SER A 43 -5.92 6.02 34.36
C SER A 43 -6.72 6.19 33.08
N SER A 44 -7.74 5.35 32.88
CA SER A 44 -8.67 5.42 31.75
C SER A 44 -9.57 6.66 31.74
N LYS A 45 -9.71 7.36 32.87
CA LYS A 45 -10.59 8.51 33.00
C LYS A 45 -10.09 9.67 32.12
N GLY A 46 -10.90 10.08 31.16
CA GLY A 46 -10.54 11.14 30.20
C GLY A 46 -9.63 10.67 29.06
N ALA A 47 -9.36 9.37 28.95
CA ALA A 47 -8.59 8.83 27.84
C ALA A 47 -9.38 8.88 26.53
N SER A 48 -8.71 9.27 25.45
CA SER A 48 -9.24 9.19 24.08
C SER A 48 -8.91 7.84 23.44
N TYR A 49 -7.74 7.27 23.76
CA TYR A 49 -7.33 5.94 23.32
C TYR A 49 -6.38 5.30 24.34
N ALA A 50 -6.14 4.00 24.17
CA ALA A 50 -5.16 3.27 24.94
C ALA A 50 -4.29 2.38 24.06
N ILE A 51 -3.10 2.07 24.54
CA ILE A 51 -2.19 1.11 23.92
C ILE A 51 -1.87 0.03 24.95
N GLU A 52 -2.19 -1.19 24.60
CA GLU A 52 -1.71 -2.40 25.25
C GLU A 52 -0.46 -2.88 24.51
N THR A 53 0.63 -3.13 25.22
CA THR A 53 1.87 -3.70 24.68
C THR A 53 2.18 -5.00 25.40
N GLU A 54 2.25 -6.08 24.65
CA GLU A 54 2.64 -7.42 25.11
C GLU A 54 4.04 -7.72 24.58
N TYR A 55 5.05 -7.67 25.46
CA TYR A 55 6.44 -7.91 25.10
C TYR A 55 6.69 -9.41 24.96
N LEU A 56 7.25 -9.81 23.81
CA LEU A 56 7.68 -11.18 23.52
C LEU A 56 9.13 -11.40 23.97
N ASP A 57 9.94 -10.35 23.93
CA ASP A 57 11.28 -10.27 24.52
C ASP A 57 11.68 -8.80 24.74
N SER A 58 12.98 -8.52 24.86
CA SER A 58 13.52 -7.17 25.12
C SER A 58 13.25 -6.15 24.00
N VAL A 59 12.93 -6.59 22.78
CA VAL A 59 12.73 -5.72 21.61
C VAL A 59 11.47 -6.05 20.81
N ARG A 60 11.00 -7.31 20.81
CA ARG A 60 9.78 -7.73 20.11
C ARG A 60 8.55 -7.55 20.97
N ALA A 61 7.47 -7.11 20.37
CA ALA A 61 6.20 -6.94 21.06
C ALA A 61 5.01 -6.96 20.10
N THR A 62 3.84 -7.27 20.64
CA THR A 62 2.55 -7.05 20.01
C THR A 62 1.88 -5.84 20.67
N GLU A 63 1.46 -4.86 19.88
CA GLU A 63 0.61 -3.76 20.35
C GLU A 63 -0.84 -3.96 19.92
N ARG A 64 -1.75 -3.65 20.84
CA ARG A 64 -3.18 -3.48 20.56
C ARG A 64 -3.58 -2.06 20.93
N VAL A 65 -4.11 -1.31 19.98
CA VAL A 65 -4.58 0.06 20.16
C VAL A 65 -6.10 0.03 20.28
N TYR A 66 -6.65 0.79 21.22
CA TYR A 66 -8.09 0.86 21.49
C TYR A 66 -8.59 2.30 21.45
N TRP A 67 -9.71 2.58 20.78
CA TRP A 67 -10.47 3.81 21.02
C TRP A 67 -11.20 3.74 22.36
N ALA A 68 -11.40 4.88 23.02
CA ALA A 68 -12.23 4.93 24.20
C ALA A 68 -13.74 4.85 23.85
N PRO A 69 -14.55 4.09 24.61
CA PRO A 69 -14.14 3.10 25.61
C PRO A 69 -13.82 1.73 24.98
N GLN A 70 -12.56 1.30 25.10
CA GLN A 70 -12.01 -0.05 24.82
C GLN A 70 -12.38 -0.74 23.49
N LYS A 71 -12.66 0.01 22.42
CA LYS A 71 -12.91 -0.59 21.10
C LYS A 71 -11.60 -0.83 20.36
N LEU A 72 -11.31 -2.08 19.99
CA LEU A 72 -10.07 -2.43 19.29
C LEU A 72 -9.99 -1.68 17.96
N ARG A 73 -8.90 -0.94 17.77
CA ARG A 73 -8.60 -0.14 16.60
C ARG A 73 -7.55 -0.80 15.72
N GLU A 74 -6.51 -1.34 16.32
CA GLU A 74 -5.35 -1.85 15.59
C GLU A 74 -4.64 -2.92 16.41
N THR A 75 -4.16 -3.96 15.74
CA THR A 75 -3.25 -4.97 16.27
C THR A 75 -2.03 -5.00 15.38
N ALA A 76 -0.83 -4.87 15.94
CA ALA A 76 0.42 -4.89 15.18
C ALA A 76 1.52 -5.60 15.97
N THR A 77 2.26 -6.48 15.31
CA THR A 77 3.45 -7.14 15.87
C THR A 77 4.71 -6.49 15.34
N PHE A 78 5.75 -6.41 16.17
CA PHE A 78 7.01 -5.74 15.87
C PHE A 78 8.22 -6.66 16.08
N SER A 79 9.12 -6.72 15.08
CA SER A 79 10.46 -7.31 15.22
C SER A 79 11.35 -6.44 16.13
N ASN A 80 11.06 -5.14 16.15
CA ASN A 80 11.70 -4.17 17.04
C ASN A 80 10.75 -3.02 17.34
N LEU A 81 10.16 -3.02 18.54
CA LEU A 81 9.20 -2.02 19.00
C LEU A 81 9.83 -0.61 19.07
N ARG A 82 11.08 -0.51 19.53
CA ARG A 82 11.79 0.77 19.67
C ARG A 82 12.02 1.45 18.31
N LEU A 83 12.28 0.65 17.28
CA LEU A 83 12.44 1.11 15.90
C LEU A 83 11.14 1.14 15.09
N ARG A 84 10.00 0.75 15.70
CA ARG A 84 8.69 0.60 15.04
C ARG A 84 8.72 -0.30 13.80
N ARG A 85 9.62 -1.30 13.76
CA ARG A 85 9.69 -2.27 12.66
C ARG A 85 8.63 -3.35 12.85
N ARG A 86 7.59 -3.30 12.02
CA ARG A 86 6.48 -4.27 12.03
C ARG A 86 6.92 -5.61 11.48
N ASP A 87 6.41 -6.70 12.04
CA ASP A 87 6.75 -8.04 11.61
C ASP A 87 5.55 -8.97 11.84
N GLY A 88 5.11 -9.64 10.78
CA GLY A 88 3.85 -10.38 10.75
C GLY A 88 2.64 -9.52 10.38
N GLU A 89 1.46 -9.96 10.80
CA GLU A 89 0.20 -9.33 10.41
C GLU A 89 -0.08 -8.06 11.22
N THR A 90 -0.50 -7.01 10.52
CA THR A 90 -1.13 -5.83 11.13
C THR A 90 -2.57 -5.75 10.67
N ILE A 91 -3.50 -5.65 11.62
CA ILE A 91 -4.93 -5.49 11.35
C ILE A 91 -5.40 -4.16 11.93
N VAL A 92 -6.16 -3.40 11.13
CA VAL A 92 -6.84 -2.18 11.53
C VAL A 92 -8.33 -2.40 11.38
N TYR A 93 -9.10 -1.94 12.35
CA TYR A 93 -10.54 -2.10 12.42
C TYR A 93 -11.26 -0.77 12.16
N TYR A 94 -12.56 -0.83 11.89
CA TYR A 94 -13.50 0.28 12.02
C TYR A 94 -14.06 0.33 13.46
N ASN A 95 -14.75 1.42 13.82
CA ASN A 95 -15.30 1.62 15.17
C ASN A 95 -16.46 0.65 15.53
N ASP A 96 -16.99 -0.06 14.53
CA ASP A 96 -17.95 -1.16 14.70
C ASP A 96 -17.27 -2.52 14.89
N GLY A 97 -15.94 -2.59 14.81
CA GLY A 97 -15.15 -3.80 14.95
C GLY A 97 -14.93 -4.58 13.65
N THR A 98 -15.50 -4.13 12.51
CA THR A 98 -15.22 -4.75 11.20
C THR A 98 -13.79 -4.46 10.76
N ILE A 99 -13.16 -5.37 10.01
CA ILE A 99 -11.79 -5.18 9.54
C ILE A 99 -11.79 -4.07 8.49
N LYS A 100 -11.01 -3.02 8.73
CA LYS A 100 -10.74 -1.95 7.78
C LYS A 100 -9.60 -2.30 6.85
N ARG A 101 -8.54 -2.91 7.39
CA ARG A 101 -7.33 -3.23 6.65
C ARG A 101 -6.56 -4.35 7.33
N ARG A 102 -5.94 -5.22 6.56
CA ARG A 102 -4.94 -6.18 7.04
C ARG A 102 -3.76 -6.22 6.09
N GLU A 103 -2.56 -6.25 6.63
CA GLU A 103 -1.32 -6.19 5.86
C GLU A 103 -0.27 -7.08 6.52
N GLN A 104 0.58 -7.70 5.72
CA GLN A 104 1.69 -8.52 6.19
C GLN A 104 3.01 -7.74 6.08
N TYR A 105 3.85 -7.82 7.11
CA TYR A 105 5.13 -7.12 7.20
C TYR A 105 6.28 -8.07 7.51
N ARG A 106 7.48 -7.78 7.00
CA ARG A 106 8.78 -8.36 7.41
C ARG A 106 9.73 -7.23 7.74
N ASP A 107 10.16 -7.16 8.99
CA ASP A 107 11.11 -6.15 9.48
C ASP A 107 10.83 -4.71 9.00
N GLY A 108 9.57 -4.30 9.08
CA GLY A 108 9.07 -2.97 8.71
C GLY A 108 8.65 -2.81 7.25
N VAL A 109 8.88 -3.80 6.39
CA VAL A 109 8.54 -3.75 4.96
C VAL A 109 7.31 -4.60 4.66
N ARG A 110 6.37 -4.08 3.86
CA ARG A 110 5.21 -4.86 3.41
C ARG A 110 5.65 -6.05 2.56
N GLN A 111 5.04 -7.22 2.79
CA GLN A 111 5.29 -8.46 2.07
C GLN A 111 3.97 -9.21 1.88
N GLY A 112 3.87 -10.09 0.89
CA GLY A 112 2.68 -10.92 0.69
C GLY A 112 1.43 -10.10 0.37
N GLU A 113 0.28 -10.58 0.85
CA GLU A 113 -1.02 -9.97 0.52
C GLU A 113 -1.40 -8.85 1.52
N GLY A 114 -2.00 -7.78 0.99
CA GLY A 114 -2.60 -6.70 1.75
C GLY A 114 -4.04 -6.45 1.29
N PHE A 115 -4.96 -6.32 2.24
CA PHE A 115 -6.39 -6.13 1.96
C PHE A 115 -6.91 -4.90 2.69
N ALA A 116 -7.76 -4.12 2.03
CA ALA A 116 -8.58 -3.08 2.65
C ALA A 116 -10.05 -3.28 2.29
N TYR A 117 -10.94 -2.91 3.21
CA TYR A 117 -12.37 -3.13 3.10
C TYR A 117 -13.15 -1.83 3.34
N TYR A 118 -14.32 -1.72 2.74
CA TYR A 118 -15.32 -0.72 3.09
C TYR A 118 -15.93 -1.01 4.47
N PRO A 119 -16.58 -0.04 5.14
CA PRO A 119 -17.29 -0.28 6.40
C PRO A 119 -18.38 -1.35 6.31
N ASN A 120 -18.96 -1.57 5.13
CA ASN A 120 -19.92 -2.65 4.88
C ASN A 120 -19.27 -4.05 4.75
N GLY A 121 -17.96 -4.16 4.97
CA GLY A 121 -17.19 -5.41 4.88
C GLY A 121 -16.81 -5.84 3.47
N LYS A 122 -17.27 -5.14 2.41
CA LYS A 122 -16.88 -5.47 1.03
C LYS A 122 -15.42 -5.13 0.78
N LEU A 123 -14.76 -5.99 -0.01
CA LEU A 123 -13.38 -5.76 -0.42
C LEU A 123 -13.29 -4.44 -1.20
N ARG A 124 -12.34 -3.60 -0.80
CA ARG A 124 -12.07 -2.30 -1.42
C ARG A 124 -10.78 -2.33 -2.22
N ARG A 125 -9.77 -3.02 -1.71
CA ARG A 125 -8.45 -3.09 -2.33
C ARG A 125 -7.73 -4.37 -1.93
N HIS A 126 -7.00 -4.94 -2.88
CA HIS A 126 -6.10 -6.06 -2.70
C HIS A 126 -4.76 -5.74 -3.37
N ASP A 127 -3.67 -5.74 -2.61
CA ASP A 127 -2.31 -5.52 -3.11
C ASP A 127 -1.47 -6.78 -2.85
N ARG A 128 -0.64 -7.18 -3.81
CA ARG A 128 0.38 -8.21 -3.62
C ARG A 128 1.78 -7.58 -3.61
N TYR A 129 2.58 -7.94 -2.62
CA TYR A 129 3.96 -7.48 -2.46
C TYR A 129 4.94 -8.66 -2.50
N ASP A 130 6.04 -8.47 -3.22
CA ASP A 130 7.17 -9.39 -3.27
C ASP A 130 8.48 -8.59 -3.42
N ASP A 131 9.51 -9.01 -2.68
CA ASP A 131 10.82 -8.35 -2.60
C ASP A 131 10.74 -6.82 -2.46
N ARG A 132 9.95 -6.36 -1.48
CA ARG A 132 9.73 -4.93 -1.17
C ARG A 132 9.01 -4.12 -2.27
N SER A 133 8.59 -4.76 -3.35
CA SER A 133 7.89 -4.14 -4.47
C SER A 133 6.44 -4.61 -4.55
N ARG A 134 5.52 -3.69 -4.86
CA ARG A 134 4.14 -4.07 -5.17
C ARG A 134 4.10 -4.71 -6.56
N LYS A 135 3.60 -5.94 -6.66
CA LYS A 135 3.49 -6.70 -7.90
C LYS A 135 2.15 -6.49 -8.59
N SER A 136 1.08 -6.38 -7.81
CA SER A 136 -0.26 -6.13 -8.34
C SER A 136 -1.08 -5.28 -7.38
N GLU A 137 -2.07 -4.59 -7.95
CA GLU A 137 -3.12 -3.91 -7.23
C GLU A 137 -4.46 -4.20 -7.91
N GLU A 138 -5.48 -4.42 -7.09
CA GLU A 138 -6.86 -4.59 -7.52
C GLU A 138 -7.73 -3.71 -6.62
N CYS A 139 -8.54 -2.85 -7.23
CA CYS A 139 -9.45 -1.97 -6.50
C CYS A 139 -10.89 -2.23 -6.91
N PHE A 140 -11.79 -2.05 -5.94
CA PHE A 140 -13.20 -2.31 -6.10
C PHE A 140 -14.01 -1.13 -5.54
N ASP A 141 -15.11 -0.78 -6.20
CA ASP A 141 -16.07 0.18 -5.68
C ASP A 141 -16.89 -0.41 -4.50
N ALA A 142 -17.73 0.42 -3.86
CA ALA A 142 -18.50 0.00 -2.69
C ALA A 142 -19.58 -1.06 -3.00
N VAL A 143 -19.89 -1.33 -4.27
CA VAL A 143 -20.82 -2.41 -4.66
C VAL A 143 -20.09 -3.68 -5.07
N GLY A 144 -18.80 -3.60 -5.40
CA GLY A 144 -17.91 -4.73 -5.69
C GLY A 144 -17.39 -4.76 -7.14
N ASN A 145 -17.63 -3.74 -7.95
CA ASN A 145 -17.12 -3.70 -9.32
C ASN A 145 -15.64 -3.33 -9.31
N SER A 146 -14.86 -3.97 -10.17
CA SER A 146 -13.47 -3.59 -10.40
C SER A 146 -13.39 -2.16 -10.94
N VAL A 147 -12.52 -1.36 -10.33
CA VAL A 147 -12.22 0.01 -10.73
C VAL A 147 -10.71 0.22 -10.73
N ASP A 148 -10.25 1.15 -11.55
CA ASP A 148 -8.88 1.62 -11.51
C ASP A 148 -8.55 2.21 -10.12
N CYS A 149 -7.38 1.86 -9.58
CA CYS A 149 -7.02 2.22 -8.21
C CYS A 149 -6.74 3.72 -8.05
N ASP A 150 -6.19 4.38 -9.06
CA ASP A 150 -6.00 5.83 -9.06
C ASP A 150 -7.37 6.52 -9.05
N THR A 151 -8.30 6.05 -9.87
CA THR A 151 -9.70 6.53 -9.88
C THR A 151 -10.35 6.39 -8.51
N LEU A 152 -10.15 5.26 -7.81
CA LEU A 152 -10.67 5.07 -6.46
C LEU A 152 -10.01 6.04 -5.46
N ALA A 153 -8.70 6.23 -5.52
CA ALA A 153 -7.98 7.17 -4.67
C ALA A 153 -8.44 8.62 -4.90
N LEU A 154 -8.68 9.00 -6.16
CA LEU A 154 -9.22 10.32 -6.49
C LEU A 154 -10.62 10.52 -5.90
N ARG A 155 -11.48 9.50 -5.86
CA ARG A 155 -12.81 9.59 -5.22
C ARG A 155 -12.73 9.83 -3.72
N ASP A 156 -11.72 9.29 -3.03
CA ASP A 156 -11.55 9.57 -1.59
C ASP A 156 -11.25 11.04 -1.33
N VAL A 157 -10.50 11.68 -2.24
CA VAL A 157 -10.09 13.09 -2.13
C VAL A 157 -11.19 14.03 -2.66
N CYS A 158 -11.81 13.66 -3.79
CA CYS A 158 -12.82 14.43 -4.51
C CYS A 158 -14.09 13.58 -4.72
N PRO A 159 -14.91 13.36 -3.67
CA PRO A 159 -16.02 12.40 -3.69
C PRO A 159 -17.13 12.73 -4.68
N ASN A 160 -17.31 14.02 -4.98
CA ASN A 160 -18.36 14.51 -5.87
C ASN A 160 -17.87 14.77 -7.30
N ALA A 161 -16.60 14.49 -7.61
CA ALA A 161 -16.06 14.74 -8.94
C ALA A 161 -16.53 13.68 -9.94
N GLU A 162 -16.96 14.13 -11.12
CA GLU A 162 -17.21 13.25 -12.26
C GLU A 162 -15.89 12.82 -12.89
N ILE A 163 -15.38 11.67 -12.44
CA ILE A 163 -14.10 11.15 -12.94
C ILE A 163 -14.35 10.28 -14.17
N MET A 164 -13.81 10.73 -15.30
CA MET A 164 -13.76 9.94 -16.53
C MET A 164 -12.32 9.45 -16.72
N PRO A 165 -12.04 8.13 -16.61
CA PRO A 165 -10.69 7.64 -16.85
C PRO A 165 -10.34 7.76 -18.34
N GLY A 166 -9.13 8.22 -18.61
CA GLY A 166 -8.56 8.29 -19.94
C GLY A 166 -8.22 6.92 -20.50
N LYS A 167 -8.19 6.81 -21.83
CA LYS A 167 -7.78 5.62 -22.56
C LYS A 167 -7.14 6.04 -23.87
N SER A 168 -5.88 5.66 -24.07
CA SER A 168 -5.19 5.87 -25.35
C SER A 168 -5.88 5.10 -26.48
N ALA A 169 -5.96 5.70 -27.65
CA ALA A 169 -6.34 5.00 -28.87
C ALA A 169 -5.11 4.36 -29.53
N PRO A 170 -5.28 3.23 -30.24
CA PRO A 170 -4.21 2.69 -31.08
C PRO A 170 -3.82 3.71 -32.16
N ILE A 171 -2.52 3.80 -32.41
CA ILE A 171 -1.94 4.63 -33.47
C ILE A 171 -1.74 3.75 -34.69
N TYR A 172 -2.30 4.14 -35.83
CA TYR A 172 -2.13 3.42 -37.10
C TYR A 172 -1.11 4.14 -37.98
N PHE A 173 -0.10 3.41 -38.44
CA PHE A 173 0.88 3.93 -39.40
C PHE A 173 0.24 4.02 -40.80
N PRO A 174 0.18 5.21 -41.44
CA PRO A 174 -0.41 5.33 -42.76
C PRO A 174 0.36 4.55 -43.82
N SER A 175 -0.31 3.70 -44.60
CA SER A 175 0.33 2.87 -45.63
C SER A 175 1.12 3.66 -46.66
N LYS A 176 0.69 4.90 -46.97
CA LYS A 176 1.42 5.80 -47.88
C LYS A 176 2.73 6.29 -47.27
N ALA A 177 2.73 6.65 -45.98
CA ALA A 177 3.96 7.03 -45.28
C ALA A 177 4.91 5.83 -45.19
N LEU A 178 4.40 4.63 -44.92
CA LEU A 178 5.19 3.41 -44.86
C LEU A 178 5.86 3.10 -46.21
N LYS A 179 5.11 3.15 -47.32
CA LYS A 179 5.65 2.92 -48.68
C LYS A 179 6.71 3.95 -49.09
N LEU A 180 6.59 5.17 -48.60
CA LEU A 180 7.50 6.27 -48.90
C LEU A 180 8.68 6.38 -47.91
N GLY A 181 8.77 5.48 -46.92
CA GLY A 181 9.83 5.53 -45.91
C GLY A 181 9.75 6.76 -45.00
N ILE A 182 8.57 7.33 -44.81
CA ILE A 182 8.39 8.53 -43.99
C ILE A 182 8.16 8.12 -42.54
N GLU A 183 9.09 8.50 -41.68
CA GLU A 183 9.07 8.25 -40.24
C GLU A 183 9.41 9.53 -39.45
N GLY A 184 9.30 9.45 -38.12
CA GLY A 184 9.67 10.52 -37.20
C GLY A 184 8.60 10.83 -36.17
N VAL A 185 8.75 11.97 -35.49
CA VAL A 185 7.91 12.38 -34.37
C VAL A 185 6.97 13.50 -34.78
N VAL A 186 5.67 13.33 -34.52
CA VAL A 186 4.66 14.37 -34.67
C VAL A 186 4.32 14.93 -33.29
N LYS A 187 4.51 16.23 -33.06
CA LYS A 187 4.09 16.89 -31.82
C LYS A 187 2.73 17.53 -32.01
N VAL A 188 1.76 17.10 -31.22
CA VAL A 188 0.39 17.62 -31.25
C VAL A 188 0.11 18.39 -29.97
N ASN A 189 -0.29 19.65 -30.11
CA ASN A 189 -0.81 20.47 -29.03
C ASN A 189 -2.34 20.48 -29.08
N PHE A 190 -3.00 20.38 -27.94
CA PHE A 190 -4.46 20.46 -27.85
C PHE A 190 -4.87 20.77 -26.41
N THR A 191 -6.10 21.23 -26.24
CA THR A 191 -6.71 21.45 -24.93
C THR A 191 -7.74 20.35 -24.66
N VAL A 192 -7.70 19.73 -23.49
CA VAL A 192 -8.82 18.96 -22.94
C VAL A 192 -9.56 19.88 -22.00
N SER A 193 -10.80 20.20 -22.33
CA SER A 193 -11.64 21.06 -21.48
C SER A 193 -12.08 20.35 -20.20
N ARG A 194 -12.62 21.13 -19.26
CA ARG A 194 -13.22 20.71 -17.99
C ARG A 194 -14.38 19.71 -18.15
N THR A 195 -14.94 19.58 -19.36
CA THR A 195 -15.98 18.60 -19.70
C THR A 195 -15.43 17.36 -20.43
N GLY A 196 -14.11 17.27 -20.59
CA GLY A 196 -13.43 16.17 -21.30
C GLY A 196 -13.44 16.32 -22.84
N GLN A 197 -13.97 17.42 -23.37
CA GLN A 197 -13.99 17.67 -24.82
C GLN A 197 -12.66 18.26 -25.30
N LEU A 198 -12.23 17.84 -26.49
CA LEU A 198 -11.03 18.37 -27.13
C LEU A 198 -11.30 19.70 -27.83
N ALA A 199 -10.38 20.65 -27.65
CA ALA A 199 -10.33 21.92 -28.34
C ALA A 199 -8.90 22.23 -28.84
N ASP A 200 -8.76 23.21 -29.73
CA ASP A 200 -7.48 23.77 -30.17
C ASP A 200 -6.43 22.75 -30.64
N VAL A 201 -6.87 21.67 -31.33
CA VAL A 201 -5.95 20.64 -31.81
C VAL A 201 -5.08 21.19 -32.94
N GLN A 202 -3.77 21.29 -32.70
CA GLN A 202 -2.78 21.88 -33.59
C GLN A 202 -1.54 21.00 -33.71
N ILE A 203 -0.97 20.94 -34.91
CA ILE A 203 0.34 20.33 -35.14
C ILE A 203 1.41 21.39 -34.84
N VAL A 204 2.28 21.09 -33.87
CA VAL A 204 3.43 21.94 -33.54
C VAL A 204 4.61 21.62 -34.44
N GLU A 205 4.86 20.33 -34.66
CA GLU A 205 5.99 19.83 -35.43
C GLU A 205 5.59 18.52 -36.09
N SER A 206 5.95 18.34 -37.36
CA SER A 206 5.68 17.09 -38.08
C SER A 206 6.60 16.93 -39.29
N PRO A 207 7.15 15.72 -39.53
CA PRO A 207 7.93 15.42 -40.72
C PRO A 207 7.08 15.30 -41.99
N SER A 208 5.75 15.12 -41.88
CA SER A 208 4.87 15.03 -43.04
C SER A 208 3.40 15.23 -42.68
N HIS A 209 2.65 15.88 -43.58
CA HIS A 209 1.19 16.03 -43.47
C HIS A 209 0.45 14.68 -43.36
N ILE A 210 1.02 13.58 -43.89
CA ILE A 210 0.43 12.23 -43.81
C ILE A 210 0.47 11.73 -42.36
N LEU A 211 1.59 11.93 -41.67
CA LEU A 211 1.75 11.55 -40.27
C LEU A 211 0.97 12.50 -39.35
N SER A 212 0.89 13.79 -39.70
CA SER A 212 0.03 14.76 -39.00
C SER A 212 -1.42 14.31 -38.91
N ALA A 213 -2.00 13.88 -40.03
CA ALA A 213 -3.40 13.43 -40.05
C ALA A 213 -3.62 12.20 -39.15
N ALA A 214 -2.70 11.23 -39.18
CA ALA A 214 -2.77 10.04 -38.33
C ALA A 214 -2.61 10.35 -36.84
N ALA A 215 -1.71 11.28 -36.50
CA ALA A 215 -1.51 11.74 -35.13
C ALA A 215 -2.77 12.42 -34.58
N VAL A 216 -3.39 13.33 -35.35
CA VAL A 216 -4.63 14.01 -34.95
C VAL A 216 -5.79 13.02 -34.80
N ASP A 217 -5.91 12.05 -35.71
CA ASP A 217 -6.92 10.99 -35.61
C ASP A 217 -6.75 10.16 -34.32
N ALA A 218 -5.52 9.79 -33.96
CA ALA A 218 -5.25 9.08 -32.71
C ALA A 218 -5.65 9.91 -31.47
N ILE A 219 -5.31 11.21 -31.44
CA ILE A 219 -5.72 12.12 -30.34
C ILE A 219 -7.24 12.22 -30.23
N ARG A 220 -7.95 12.34 -31.36
CA ARG A 220 -9.42 12.48 -31.39
C ARG A 220 -10.16 11.22 -30.97
N ARG A 221 -9.61 10.03 -31.24
CA ARG A 221 -10.21 8.75 -30.84
C ARG A 221 -9.88 8.33 -29.41
N ALA A 222 -8.85 8.92 -28.81
CA ALA A 222 -8.53 8.67 -27.42
C ALA A 222 -9.62 9.23 -26.50
N LYS A 223 -9.82 8.58 -25.35
CA LYS A 223 -10.61 9.13 -24.25
C LYS A 223 -9.66 9.88 -23.33
N TRP A 224 -9.98 11.13 -23.00
CA TRP A 224 -9.12 11.97 -22.17
C TRP A 224 -9.64 12.03 -20.74
N SER A 225 -8.74 11.93 -19.77
CA SER A 225 -9.11 12.14 -18.37
C SER A 225 -9.38 13.61 -18.11
N ILE A 226 -10.50 13.92 -17.45
CA ILE A 226 -10.71 15.26 -16.89
C ILE A 226 -9.72 15.48 -15.77
N ARG A 227 -9.02 16.61 -15.81
CA ARG A 227 -8.10 17.02 -14.75
C ARG A 227 -8.85 17.88 -13.73
N LEU A 228 -8.55 17.66 -12.46
CA LEU A 228 -9.13 18.39 -11.35
C LEU A 228 -8.06 19.28 -10.70
N ASP A 229 -8.45 20.48 -10.31
CA ASP A 229 -7.70 21.37 -9.42
C ASP A 229 -8.60 21.72 -8.23
N ASN A 230 -8.15 21.45 -7.00
CA ASN A 230 -9.00 21.56 -5.80
C ASN A 230 -10.39 20.90 -5.92
N CYS A 231 -10.44 19.76 -6.61
CA CYS A 231 -11.67 19.01 -6.96
C CYS A 231 -12.58 19.66 -8.00
N ASP A 232 -12.21 20.81 -8.57
CA ASP A 232 -12.92 21.44 -9.68
C ASP A 232 -12.31 21.03 -11.03
N PRO A 233 -13.12 20.62 -12.02
CA PRO A 233 -12.65 20.34 -13.37
C PRO A 233 -12.01 21.57 -14.04
N VAL A 234 -10.83 21.38 -14.64
CA VAL A 234 -10.07 22.46 -15.30
C VAL A 234 -9.71 22.12 -16.74
N ASP A 235 -9.57 23.17 -17.55
CA ASP A 235 -9.09 23.07 -18.94
C ASP A 235 -7.57 22.89 -18.93
N VAL A 236 -7.06 21.85 -19.59
CA VAL A 236 -5.62 21.52 -19.60
C VAL A 236 -5.09 21.44 -21.01
N ARG A 237 -4.00 22.17 -21.26
CA ARG A 237 -3.27 22.11 -22.52
C ARG A 237 -2.20 21.03 -22.48
N TYR A 238 -2.21 20.16 -23.47
CA TYR A 238 -1.25 19.09 -23.67
C TYR A 238 -0.34 19.38 -24.86
N THR A 239 0.86 18.81 -24.83
CA THR A 239 1.71 18.67 -26.02
C THR A 239 2.29 17.27 -26.00
N ILE A 240 1.80 16.42 -26.91
CA ILE A 240 2.13 15.00 -26.94
C ILE A 240 2.99 14.70 -28.18
N PRO A 241 4.18 14.11 -28.01
CA PRO A 241 4.95 13.55 -29.11
C PRO A 241 4.43 12.16 -29.49
N ILE A 242 4.03 11.97 -30.74
CA ILE A 242 3.63 10.69 -31.32
C ILE A 242 4.71 10.22 -32.28
N THR A 243 5.32 9.08 -31.97
CA THR A 243 6.41 8.51 -32.77
C THR A 243 5.87 7.52 -33.81
N PHE A 244 6.24 7.72 -35.06
CA PHE A 244 6.09 6.76 -36.15
C PHE A 244 7.48 6.24 -36.50
N ALA A 245 7.75 4.97 -36.22
CA ALA A 245 9.02 4.33 -36.53
C ALA A 245 8.76 3.04 -37.33
N ILE A 246 9.55 2.83 -38.38
CA ILE A 246 9.52 1.59 -39.14
C ILE A 246 10.43 0.59 -38.40
N LYS A 247 9.93 -0.62 -38.14
CA LYS A 247 10.68 -1.69 -37.49
C LYS A 247 11.22 -2.67 -38.51
#